data_AF-A0A1H9N8L1-F1
#
_entry.id   AF-A0A1H9N8L1-F1
#
_cell.length_a   1.000
_cell.length_b   1.000
_cell.length_c   1.000
_cell.angle_alpha   90.00
_cell.angle_beta   90.00
_cell.angle_gamma   90.00
#
_symmetry.space_group_name_H-M   'P 1'
#
loop_
_entity.id
_entity.type
_entity.pdbx_description
1 polymer ?
#
loop_
_entity_poly.entity_id
_entity_poly.type
_entity_poly.pdbx_seq_one_letter_code
_entity_poly.pdbx_strand_id
1 'polypeptide(L)'
;MKIILFFLLLLFSFYPFRVSSQGTASGCLIPGTKTVYTVQESTLINEVIKLLLGGNPSYRSNSGVSLSPNYCSWTPSPSGAYNCGVCTEYSYNVLGLLTGCVSGKLLQGYVGNYTMVLCDLDDHSWALGLAAGALGLFVIRRKKLL
;
A
#
# COMPACT_ATOMS: atom_id res chain seq x y z
N MET A 1 25.96 -16.96 29.78
CA MET A 1 25.02 -15.99 29.19
C MET A 1 25.51 -15.43 27.86
N LYS A 2 26.77 -15.01 27.74
CA LYS A 2 27.33 -14.42 26.51
C LYS A 2 27.21 -15.33 25.27
N ILE A 3 27.46 -16.64 25.42
CA ILE A 3 27.39 -17.61 24.31
C ILE A 3 25.96 -17.80 23.76
N ILE A 4 24.93 -17.86 24.63
CA ILE A 4 23.54 -18.06 24.22
C ILE A 4 22.99 -16.79 23.52
N LEU A 5 23.32 -15.61 24.04
CA LEU A 5 22.95 -14.34 23.43
C LEU A 5 23.59 -14.20 22.03
N PHE A 6 24.85 -14.61 21.90
CA PHE A 6 25.57 -14.59 20.62
C PHE A 6 24.95 -15.54 19.61
N PHE A 7 24.52 -16.74 20.03
CA PHE A 7 23.82 -17.70 19.18
C PHE A 7 22.44 -17.19 18.71
N LEU A 8 21.68 -16.52 19.59
CA LEU A 8 20.40 -15.91 19.23
C LEU A 8 20.55 -14.75 18.24
N LEU A 9 21.58 -13.90 18.44
CA LEU A 9 21.92 -12.82 17.51
C LEU A 9 22.36 -13.36 16.15
N LEU A 10 23.13 -14.46 16.12
CA LEU A 10 23.49 -15.17 14.89
C LEU A 10 22.24 -15.71 14.18
N LEU A 11 21.35 -16.39 14.90
CA LEU A 11 20.12 -16.95 14.33
C LEU A 11 19.23 -15.88 13.67
N PHE A 12 19.14 -14.69 14.28
CA PHE A 12 18.37 -13.57 13.73
C PHE A 12 19.07 -12.87 12.56
N SER A 13 20.40 -12.88 12.48
CA SER A 13 21.13 -12.27 11.36
C SER A 13 21.21 -13.18 10.12
N PHE A 14 21.09 -14.50 10.29
CA PHE A 14 21.09 -15.47 9.19
C PHE A 14 19.71 -15.77 8.58
N TYR A 15 18.61 -15.31 9.19
CA TYR A 15 17.27 -15.36 8.61
C TYR A 15 16.89 -13.99 8.03
N PRO A 16 17.22 -13.68 6.76
CA PRO A 16 16.64 -12.52 6.12
C PRO A 16 15.15 -12.77 5.99
N PHE A 17 14.32 -12.04 6.74
CA PHE A 17 12.89 -11.97 6.51
C PHE A 17 12.68 -11.46 5.09
N ARG A 18 12.48 -12.38 4.14
CA ARG A 18 12.11 -12.03 2.77
C ARG A 18 10.66 -11.61 2.79
N VAL A 19 10.43 -10.32 2.99
CA VAL A 19 9.13 -9.70 2.75
C VAL A 19 8.86 -9.86 1.26
N SER A 20 8.07 -10.86 0.88
CA SER A 20 7.74 -11.14 -0.50
C SER A 20 6.63 -10.17 -0.90
N SER A 21 6.95 -9.14 -1.68
CA SER A 21 5.92 -8.40 -2.40
C SER A 21 5.45 -9.25 -3.57
N GLN A 22 4.16 -9.59 -3.61
CA GLN A 22 3.56 -10.17 -4.81
C GLN A 22 2.52 -9.16 -5.31
N GLY A 23 2.68 -8.75 -6.56
CA GLY A 23 1.82 -7.73 -7.18
C GLY A 23 2.46 -6.34 -7.16
N THR A 24 2.66 -5.82 -8.36
CA THR A 24 3.09 -4.44 -8.62
C THR A 24 2.07 -3.78 -9.54
N ALA A 25 1.61 -2.59 -9.19
CA ALA A 25 0.72 -1.80 -10.03
C ALA A 25 1.27 -0.39 -10.19
N SER A 26 1.22 0.15 -11.40
CA SER A 26 1.59 1.53 -11.70
C SER A 26 0.33 2.32 -12.01
N GLY A 27 0.16 3.48 -11.38
CA GLY A 27 -1.02 4.29 -11.60
C GLY A 27 -1.31 5.26 -10.47
N CYS A 28 -2.58 5.62 -10.32
CA CYS A 28 -3.08 6.51 -9.29
C CYS A 28 -3.61 5.71 -8.08
N LEU A 29 -2.93 5.77 -6.94
CA LEU A 29 -3.42 5.19 -5.69
C LEU A 29 -4.37 6.16 -5.00
N ILE A 30 -5.61 5.72 -4.78
CA ILE A 30 -6.58 6.42 -3.91
C ILE A 30 -6.47 5.83 -2.50
N PRO A 31 -5.93 6.57 -1.50
CA PRO A 31 -5.70 6.04 -0.16
C PRO A 31 -6.99 5.57 0.54
N GLY A 32 -8.11 6.26 0.30
CA GLY A 32 -9.40 5.95 0.92
C GLY A 32 -9.97 4.58 0.53
N THR A 33 -9.69 4.10 -0.69
CA THR A 33 -10.20 2.81 -1.19
C THR A 33 -9.12 1.74 -1.32
N LYS A 34 -7.85 2.09 -1.08
CA LYS A 34 -6.67 1.22 -1.28
C LYS A 34 -6.62 0.61 -2.70
N THR A 35 -7.03 1.38 -3.70
CA THR A 35 -7.13 0.94 -5.09
C THR A 35 -6.15 1.74 -5.96
N VAL A 36 -5.40 1.05 -6.83
CA VAL A 36 -4.53 1.68 -7.81
C VAL A 36 -5.22 1.66 -9.17
N TYR A 37 -5.55 2.82 -9.71
CA TYR A 37 -6.14 2.95 -11.03
C TYR A 37 -5.04 3.04 -12.08
N THR A 38 -5.01 2.09 -13.01
CA THR A 38 -3.85 1.84 -13.87
C THR A 38 -3.96 2.48 -15.25
N VAL A 39 -5.17 2.85 -15.69
CA VAL A 39 -5.41 3.39 -17.03
C VAL A 39 -5.78 4.86 -16.93
N GLN A 40 -4.99 5.72 -17.58
CA GLN A 40 -5.30 7.13 -17.71
C GLN A 40 -6.53 7.36 -18.59
N GLU A 41 -7.21 8.49 -18.40
CA GLU A 41 -8.33 8.86 -19.25
C GLU A 41 -7.92 9.13 -20.70
N SER A 42 -8.89 9.04 -21.60
CA SER A 42 -8.68 9.37 -23.02
C SER A 42 -8.18 10.81 -23.19
N THR A 43 -7.37 11.07 -24.22
CA THR A 43 -6.66 12.35 -24.42
C THR A 43 -7.56 13.58 -24.27
N LEU A 44 -8.73 13.61 -24.90
CA LEU A 44 -9.66 14.75 -24.83
C LEU A 44 -10.24 14.98 -23.42
N ILE A 45 -10.64 13.90 -22.75
CA ILE A 45 -11.20 13.94 -21.39
C ILE A 45 -10.11 14.31 -20.38
N ASN A 46 -8.92 13.76 -20.58
CA ASN A 46 -7.77 13.98 -19.72
C ASN A 46 -7.32 15.45 -19.75
N GLU A 47 -7.32 16.13 -20.91
CA GLU A 47 -6.93 17.55 -20.96
C GLU A 47 -7.93 18.47 -20.24
N VAL A 48 -9.24 18.25 -20.38
CA VAL A 48 -10.26 19.04 -19.67
C VAL A 48 -10.15 18.81 -18.16
N ILE A 49 -10.02 17.55 -17.73
CA ILE A 49 -9.94 17.21 -16.31
C ILE A 49 -8.59 17.63 -15.72
N LYS A 50 -7.47 17.51 -16.45
CA LYS A 50 -6.16 18.02 -16.03
C LYS A 50 -6.24 19.51 -15.73
N LEU A 51 -6.90 20.30 -16.57
CA LEU A 51 -7.08 21.72 -16.31
C LEU A 51 -7.82 21.97 -15.00
N LEU A 52 -8.88 21.19 -14.72
CA LEU A 52 -9.64 21.26 -13.46
C LEU A 52 -8.84 20.76 -12.26
N LEU A 53 -7.93 19.81 -12.45
CA LEU A 53 -7.07 19.22 -11.42
C LEU A 53 -5.73 19.96 -11.26
N GLY A 54 -5.54 21.13 -11.87
CA GLY A 54 -4.31 21.91 -11.74
C GLY A 54 -3.10 21.26 -12.43
N GLY A 55 -3.32 20.58 -13.56
CA GLY A 55 -2.29 19.90 -14.36
C GLY A 55 -2.04 18.44 -14.00
N ASN A 56 -2.77 17.91 -13.00
CA ASN A 56 -2.59 16.52 -12.56
C ASN A 56 -3.33 15.53 -13.48
N PRO A 57 -2.74 14.36 -13.78
CA PRO A 57 -3.35 13.36 -14.66
C PRO A 57 -4.62 12.76 -14.04
N SER A 58 -5.60 12.44 -14.89
CA SER A 58 -6.80 11.71 -14.50
C SER A 58 -6.80 10.26 -14.96
N TYR A 59 -7.41 9.39 -14.16
CA TYR A 59 -7.47 7.95 -14.36
C TYR A 59 -8.92 7.44 -14.39
N ARG A 60 -9.15 6.37 -15.15
CA ARG A 60 -10.46 5.73 -15.34
C ARG A 60 -10.89 4.99 -14.09
N SER A 61 -12.13 5.22 -13.65
CA SER A 61 -12.73 4.56 -12.48
C SER A 61 -12.93 3.04 -12.63
N ASN A 62 -12.95 2.49 -13.84
CA ASN A 62 -13.07 1.05 -14.08
C ASN A 62 -11.71 0.31 -14.18
N SER A 63 -10.59 1.02 -14.02
CA SER A 63 -9.23 0.46 -14.14
C SER A 63 -8.55 0.13 -12.80
N GLY A 64 -9.37 0.05 -11.75
CA GLY A 64 -8.91 -0.12 -10.37
C GLY A 64 -8.38 -1.52 -10.08
N VAL A 65 -7.17 -1.59 -9.54
CA VAL A 65 -6.56 -2.79 -8.97
C VAL A 65 -6.60 -2.67 -7.45
N SER A 66 -7.41 -3.52 -6.83
CA SER A 66 -7.51 -3.63 -5.37
C SER A 66 -6.41 -4.53 -4.81
N LEU A 67 -6.18 -4.46 -3.51
CA LEU A 67 -5.31 -5.38 -2.79
C LEU A 67 -5.80 -6.82 -2.97
N SER A 68 -4.87 -7.73 -3.22
CA SER A 68 -5.13 -9.17 -3.21
C SER A 68 -5.42 -9.66 -1.78
N PRO A 69 -6.06 -10.83 -1.62
CA PRO A 69 -6.22 -11.47 -0.31
C PRO A 69 -4.87 -11.58 0.42
N ASN A 70 -4.88 -11.33 1.72
CA ASN A 70 -3.70 -11.30 2.61
C ASN A 70 -2.74 -10.10 2.43
N TYR A 71 -3.13 -9.05 1.69
CA TYR A 71 -2.37 -7.80 1.58
C TYR A 71 -3.10 -6.61 2.23
N CYS A 72 -2.36 -5.70 2.87
CA CYS A 72 -2.95 -4.68 3.77
C CYS A 72 -2.81 -3.27 3.22
N SER A 73 -1.73 -3.05 2.49
CA SER A 73 -1.31 -1.75 2.03
C SER A 73 -0.54 -1.84 0.73
N TRP A 74 -0.52 -0.70 0.05
CA TRP A 74 0.36 -0.41 -1.05
C TRP A 74 1.53 0.41 -0.51
N THR A 75 2.76 0.00 -0.82
CA THR A 75 3.93 0.84 -0.56
C THR A 75 4.39 1.52 -1.85
N PRO A 76 4.60 2.83 -1.83
CA PRO A 76 5.18 3.52 -2.97
C PRO A 76 6.64 3.06 -3.15
N SER A 77 7.00 2.71 -4.38
CA SER A 77 8.37 2.72 -4.85
C SER A 77 8.85 4.19 -4.89
N PRO A 78 10.13 4.50 -4.58
CA PRO A 78 10.61 5.86 -4.29
C PRO A 78 10.51 6.91 -5.42
N SER A 79 9.76 6.69 -6.49
CA SER A 79 9.76 7.49 -7.72
C SER A 79 8.46 8.25 -8.03
N GLY A 80 7.49 8.37 -7.13
CA GLY A 80 6.20 9.01 -7.49
C GLY A 80 5.55 9.80 -6.36
N ALA A 81 5.56 11.12 -6.47
CA ALA A 81 4.83 12.04 -5.60
C ALA A 81 4.14 13.16 -6.41
N TYR A 82 3.43 12.78 -7.48
CA TYR A 82 2.54 13.70 -8.19
C TYR A 82 1.10 13.39 -7.79
N ASN A 83 0.26 14.42 -7.66
CA ASN A 83 -1.16 14.23 -7.38
C ASN A 83 -1.85 13.65 -8.62
N CYS A 84 -2.94 12.92 -8.43
CA CYS A 84 -3.83 12.46 -9.50
C CYS A 84 -5.27 12.47 -9.05
N GLY A 85 -6.18 12.41 -10.03
CA GLY A 85 -7.61 12.33 -9.80
C GLY A 85 -8.24 11.13 -10.49
N VAL A 86 -9.29 10.58 -9.88
CA VAL A 86 -10.17 9.58 -10.48
C VAL A 86 -11.58 10.10 -10.36
N CYS A 87 -12.26 10.23 -11.49
CA CYS A 87 -13.65 10.65 -11.52
C CYS A 87 -14.54 9.43 -11.63
N THR A 88 -15.35 9.20 -10.60
CA THR A 88 -16.28 8.06 -10.57
C THR A 88 -17.51 8.33 -11.43
N GLU A 89 -17.86 9.59 -11.63
CA GLU A 89 -19.00 10.02 -12.42
C GLU A 89 -18.70 11.35 -13.12
N TYR A 90 -19.12 11.43 -14.39
CA TYR A 90 -18.89 12.57 -15.27
C TYR A 90 -20.13 13.44 -15.37
N SER A 91 -19.92 14.75 -15.36
CA SER A 91 -20.95 15.75 -15.64
C SER A 91 -20.88 16.15 -17.10
N TYR A 92 -22.05 16.23 -17.74
CA TYR A 92 -22.19 16.65 -19.13
C TYR A 92 -23.13 17.85 -19.21
N ASN A 93 -22.88 18.78 -20.13
CA ASN A 93 -23.84 19.86 -20.40
C ASN A 93 -25.02 19.35 -21.24
N VAL A 94 -26.00 20.23 -21.47
CA VAL A 94 -27.18 19.99 -22.33
C VAL A 94 -26.82 19.63 -23.79
N LEU A 95 -25.60 19.90 -24.23
CA LEU A 95 -25.09 19.55 -25.57
C LEU A 95 -24.30 18.21 -25.57
N GLY A 96 -24.23 17.50 -24.44
CA GLY A 96 -23.47 16.25 -24.29
C GLY A 96 -21.96 16.43 -24.17
N LEU A 97 -21.46 17.67 -24.04
CA LEU A 97 -20.06 17.97 -23.78
C LEU A 97 -19.73 17.72 -22.31
N LEU A 98 -18.60 17.05 -22.08
CA LEU A 98 -18.05 16.86 -20.74
C LEU A 98 -17.71 18.21 -20.11
N THR A 99 -18.32 18.50 -18.96
CA THR A 99 -18.05 19.73 -18.18
C THR A 99 -17.11 19.49 -17.01
N GLY A 100 -16.95 18.22 -16.59
CA GLY A 100 -16.03 17.84 -15.53
C GLY A 100 -16.55 16.63 -14.77
N CYS A 101 -16.21 16.55 -13.50
CA CYS A 101 -16.64 15.47 -12.62
C CYS A 101 -17.76 15.95 -11.71
N VAL A 102 -18.74 15.09 -11.44
CA VAL A 102 -19.85 15.42 -10.56
C VAL A 102 -19.30 15.80 -9.17
N SER A 103 -19.90 16.81 -8.54
CA SER A 103 -19.44 17.28 -7.22
C SER A 103 -19.42 16.14 -6.20
N GLY A 104 -18.31 15.97 -5.49
CA GLY A 104 -18.10 14.87 -4.53
C GLY A 104 -17.78 13.50 -5.16
N LYS A 105 -17.69 13.40 -6.50
CA LYS A 105 -17.35 12.16 -7.22
C LYS A 105 -15.90 12.11 -7.71
N LEU A 106 -15.11 13.13 -7.38
CA LEU A 106 -13.68 13.19 -7.61
C LEU A 106 -12.92 12.58 -6.42
N LEU A 107 -12.15 11.53 -6.69
CA LEU A 107 -11.22 10.93 -5.74
C LEU A 107 -9.81 11.43 -6.04
N GLN A 108 -9.12 11.94 -5.03
CA GLN A 108 -7.73 12.39 -5.17
C GLN A 108 -6.77 11.36 -4.60
N GLY A 109 -5.60 11.25 -5.24
CA GLY A 109 -4.57 10.31 -4.86
C GLY A 109 -3.21 10.70 -5.37
N TYR A 110 -2.32 9.71 -5.41
CA TYR A 110 -0.93 9.89 -5.80
C TYR A 110 -0.56 8.97 -6.95
N VAL A 111 0.21 9.49 -7.90
CA VAL A 111 0.78 8.70 -8.99
C VAL A 111 2.05 8.05 -8.49
N GLY A 112 2.18 6.76 -8.73
CA GLY A 112 3.39 6.04 -8.40
C GLY A 112 3.38 4.61 -8.89
N ASN A 113 4.50 3.95 -8.63
CA ASN A 113 4.62 2.50 -8.73
C ASN A 113 4.41 1.93 -7.33
N TYR A 114 3.42 1.08 -7.19
CA TYR A 114 3.01 0.54 -5.91
C TYR A 114 3.25 -0.96 -5.87
N THR A 115 3.79 -1.44 -4.76
CA THR A 115 3.93 -2.86 -4.47
C THR A 115 3.02 -3.22 -3.32
N MET A 116 2.34 -4.36 -3.40
CA MET A 116 1.50 -4.80 -2.28
C MET A 116 2.36 -5.28 -1.12
N VAL A 117 1.95 -4.98 0.11
CA VAL A 117 2.56 -5.47 1.36
C VAL A 117 1.70 -6.56 1.96
N LEU A 118 2.31 -7.73 2.14
CA LEU A 118 1.66 -8.90 2.74
C LEU A 118 1.42 -8.67 4.23
N CYS A 119 0.25 -9.06 4.74
CA CYS A 119 -0.15 -8.93 6.15
C CYS A 119 0.26 -10.11 7.02
N ASP A 120 1.34 -10.80 6.66
CA ASP A 120 1.68 -12.09 7.25
C ASP A 120 2.32 -12.00 8.64
N LEU A 121 2.10 -10.88 9.33
CA LEU A 121 2.52 -10.75 10.72
C LEU A 121 1.87 -11.86 11.56
N ASP A 122 0.61 -12.21 11.27
CA ASP A 122 -0.12 -13.15 12.12
C ASP A 122 0.37 -14.60 12.01
N ASP A 123 0.73 -15.04 10.80
CA ASP A 123 1.27 -16.40 10.56
C ASP A 123 2.66 -16.60 11.19
N HIS A 124 3.34 -15.52 11.60
CA HIS A 124 4.64 -15.56 12.27
C HIS A 124 4.59 -15.05 13.72
N SER A 125 3.43 -14.58 14.20
CA SER A 125 3.20 -14.15 15.58
C SER A 125 3.57 -15.23 16.60
N TRP A 126 3.29 -16.50 16.28
CA TRP A 126 3.57 -17.63 17.16
C TRP A 126 5.08 -17.79 17.45
N ALA A 127 5.94 -17.54 16.46
CA ALA A 127 7.39 -17.66 16.62
C ALA A 127 7.92 -16.55 17.55
N LEU A 128 7.40 -15.32 17.39
CA LEU A 128 7.71 -14.21 18.30
C LEU A 128 7.18 -14.48 19.72
N GLY A 129 5.98 -15.04 19.83
CA GLY A 129 5.38 -15.45 21.10
C GLY A 129 6.20 -16.52 21.82
N LEU A 130 6.65 -17.56 21.11
CA LEU A 130 7.52 -18.59 21.66
C LEU A 130 8.87 -18.02 22.10
N ALA A 131 9.47 -17.13 21.31
CA ALA A 131 10.74 -16.49 21.66
C ALA A 131 10.61 -15.64 22.93
N ALA A 132 9.56 -14.82 23.02
CA ALA A 132 9.26 -14.01 24.20
C ALA A 132 8.97 -14.89 25.44
N GLY A 133 8.20 -15.97 25.27
CA GLY A 133 7.90 -16.93 26.33
C GLY A 133 9.15 -17.63 26.87
N ALA A 134 10.05 -18.08 25.99
CA ALA A 134 11.31 -18.71 26.37
C ALA A 134 12.23 -17.74 27.15
N LEU A 135 12.32 -16.49 26.71
CA LEU A 135 13.06 -15.44 27.41
C LEU A 135 12.44 -15.14 28.80
N GLY A 136 11.12 -15.04 28.89
CA GLY A 136 10.41 -14.84 30.16
C GLY A 136 10.68 -15.97 31.17
N LEU A 137 10.54 -17.22 30.74
CA LEU A 137 10.86 -18.40 31.56
C LEU A 137 12.33 -18.41 32.02
N PHE A 138 13.24 -18.04 31.13
CA PHE A 138 14.67 -17.97 31.45
C PHE A 138 14.97 -16.91 32.53
N VAL A 139 14.35 -15.74 32.44
CA VAL A 139 14.49 -14.67 33.45
C VAL A 139 13.93 -15.11 34.81
N ILE A 140 12.75 -15.75 34.84
CA ILE A 140 12.14 -16.25 36.09
C ILE A 140 13.03 -17.30 36.76
N ARG A 141 13.58 -18.24 35.99
CA ARG A 141 14.50 -19.27 36.51
C ARG A 141 15.75 -18.69 37.14
N ARG A 142 16.28 -17.57 36.62
CA ARG A 142 17.43 -16.90 37.23
C ARG A 142 17.10 -16.14 38.51
N LYS A 143 15.84 -15.77 38.74
CA LYS A 143 15.41 -15.03 39.93
C LYS A 143 14.97 -15.92 41.10
N LYS A 144 14.77 -17.24 40.90
CA LYS A 144 14.43 -18.20 41.97
C LYS A 144 15.62 -19.04 42.48
N LEU A 145 16.83 -18.50 42.40
CA LEU A 145 18.00 -18.95 43.15
C LEU A 145 18.56 -17.77 43.99
N LEU A 146 17.67 -17.12 44.74
CA LEU A 146 18.00 -16.24 45.87
C LEU A 146 17.06 -16.61 47.01
#